data_AF-A0A8T6AC79-F1
#
_entry.id   AF-A0A8T6AC79-F1
#
_cell.length_a   1.000
_cell.length_b   1.000
_cell.length_c   1.000
_cell.angle_alpha   90.00
_cell.angle_beta   90.00
_cell.angle_gamma   90.00
#
_symmetry.space_group_name_H-M   'P 1'
#
loop_
_entity.id
_entity.type
_entity.pdbx_description
1 polymer ?
#
loop_
_entity_poly.entity_id
_entity_poly.type
_entity_poly.pdbx_seq_one_letter_code
_entity_poly.pdbx_strand_id
1 'polypeptide(L)'
;MIQDAFVRQRARQLYWQGYPPAEISRLMGINPNTIYAWKKRDQWDETPPVQRVTQSIDARLIQLTEKQNKTGGDFKEIDLLTRQLKKLHDGQPDATATGKKGRAKKLKNHFTPEQIAALREKIISRLEWHQRGWFDSLTLCREAGIRNRMILKSRQIGATWYFAQEALLMALRDDVAQPYQRNQIFLSASRRQAFQFKSIIQKAAAEVDVELKGGDKIILSNGAELHFLGTSAASAQSYT
;
A
#
# COMPACT_ATOMS: atom_id res chain seq x y z
N MET A 1 -42.81 2.15 15.46
CA MET A 1 -41.82 1.44 14.62
C MET A 1 -40.68 0.76 15.40
N ILE A 2 -40.64 0.81 16.74
CA ILE A 2 -39.58 0.14 17.54
C ILE A 2 -39.89 -1.35 17.81
N GLN A 3 -41.17 -1.70 18.02
CA GLN A 3 -41.60 -3.09 18.24
C GLN A 3 -41.30 -4.01 17.04
N ASP A 4 -41.48 -3.52 15.81
CA ASP A 4 -41.30 -4.32 14.59
C ASP A 4 -39.83 -4.75 14.38
N ALA A 5 -38.87 -3.90 14.76
CA ALA A 5 -37.44 -4.22 14.69
C ALA A 5 -37.04 -5.35 15.67
N PHE A 6 -37.53 -5.29 16.90
CA PHE A 6 -37.26 -6.30 17.92
C PHE A 6 -37.89 -7.65 17.56
N VAL A 7 -39.13 -7.63 17.08
CA VAL A 7 -39.86 -8.82 16.63
C VAL A 7 -39.14 -9.48 15.44
N ARG A 8 -38.70 -8.70 14.46
CA ARG A 8 -37.92 -9.19 13.32
C ARG A 8 -36.57 -9.79 13.73
N GLN A 9 -35.86 -9.18 14.68
CA GLN A 9 -34.61 -9.71 15.21
C GLN A 9 -34.81 -11.05 15.94
N ARG A 10 -35.88 -11.17 16.74
CA ARG A 10 -36.21 -12.40 17.45
C ARG A 10 -36.57 -13.53 16.49
N ALA A 11 -37.33 -13.25 15.43
CA ALA A 11 -37.64 -14.22 14.38
C ALA A 11 -36.37 -14.73 13.68
N ARG A 12 -35.42 -13.83 13.39
CA ARG A 12 -34.13 -14.19 12.79
C ARG A 12 -33.29 -15.11 13.69
N GLN A 13 -33.29 -14.86 15.01
CA GLN A 13 -32.59 -15.72 15.96
C GLN A 13 -33.17 -17.13 16.01
N LEU A 14 -34.51 -17.26 16.06
CA LEU A 14 -35.17 -18.57 16.03
C LEU A 14 -34.85 -19.33 14.73
N TYR A 15 -34.80 -18.63 13.60
CA TYR A 15 -34.38 -19.24 12.34
C TYR A 15 -32.97 -19.83 12.40
N TRP A 16 -32.01 -19.10 12.95
CA TRP A 16 -30.64 -19.59 13.10
C TRP A 16 -30.46 -20.67 14.18
N GLN A 17 -31.44 -20.85 15.06
CA GLN A 17 -31.53 -22.00 15.98
C GLN A 17 -32.06 -23.27 15.29
N GLY A 18 -32.48 -23.19 14.02
CA GLY A 18 -32.94 -24.33 13.22
C GLY A 18 -34.45 -24.45 13.07
N TYR A 19 -35.24 -23.51 13.60
CA TYR A 19 -36.70 -23.55 13.45
C TYR A 19 -37.11 -23.16 12.01
N PRO A 20 -37.97 -23.94 11.34
CA PRO A 20 -38.49 -23.57 10.03
C PRO A 20 -39.44 -22.36 10.13
N PRO A 21 -39.57 -21.51 9.09
CA PRO A 21 -40.44 -20.32 9.11
C PRO A 21 -41.89 -20.57 9.54
N ALA A 22 -42.43 -21.76 9.22
CA ALA A 22 -43.77 -22.16 9.64
C ALA A 22 -43.90 -22.37 11.16
N GLU A 23 -42.86 -22.85 11.81
CA GLU A 23 -42.84 -23.06 13.27
C GLU A 23 -42.57 -21.74 14.00
N ILE A 24 -41.69 -20.89 13.46
CA ILE A 24 -41.48 -19.52 13.96
C ILE A 24 -42.78 -18.72 13.93
N SER A 25 -43.56 -18.86 12.84
CA SER A 25 -44.90 -18.24 12.71
C SER A 25 -45.82 -18.63 13.87
N ARG A 26 -45.88 -19.93 14.21
CA ARG A 26 -46.69 -20.44 15.33
C ARG A 26 -46.19 -19.94 16.67
N LEU A 27 -44.87 -19.97 16.90
CA LEU A 27 -44.25 -19.56 18.17
C LEU A 27 -44.40 -18.06 18.45
N MET A 28 -44.37 -17.23 17.40
CA MET A 28 -44.41 -15.77 17.54
C MET A 28 -45.76 -15.15 17.23
N GLY A 29 -46.73 -15.91 16.71
CA GLY A 29 -48.03 -15.39 16.28
C GLY A 29 -47.96 -14.46 15.06
N ILE A 30 -46.94 -14.62 14.21
CA ILE A 30 -46.69 -13.74 13.05
C ILE A 30 -47.10 -14.46 11.77
N ASN A 31 -47.68 -13.73 10.81
CA ASN A 31 -48.04 -14.30 9.50
C ASN A 31 -46.80 -14.97 8.82
N PRO A 32 -46.91 -16.24 8.37
CA PRO A 32 -45.81 -16.94 7.71
C PRO A 32 -45.20 -16.16 6.53
N ASN A 33 -46.03 -15.47 5.74
CA ASN A 33 -45.58 -14.69 4.59
C ASN A 33 -44.65 -13.53 4.99
N THR A 34 -44.89 -12.94 6.16
CA THR A 34 -44.03 -11.88 6.71
C THR A 34 -42.65 -12.43 7.06
N ILE A 35 -42.57 -13.63 7.65
CA ILE A 35 -41.30 -14.28 7.99
C ILE A 35 -40.53 -14.66 6.72
N TYR A 36 -41.21 -15.21 5.71
CA TYR A 36 -40.58 -15.48 4.41
C TYR A 36 -40.07 -14.21 3.72
N ALA A 37 -40.84 -13.12 3.80
CA ALA A 37 -40.42 -11.82 3.25
C ALA A 37 -39.15 -11.28 3.95
N TRP A 38 -39.07 -11.39 5.28
CA TRP A 38 -37.87 -10.99 6.03
C TRP A 38 -36.67 -11.88 5.75
N LYS A 39 -36.86 -13.21 5.72
CA LYS A 39 -35.83 -14.18 5.37
C LYS A 39 -35.19 -13.87 4.02
N LYS A 40 -36.01 -13.55 3.02
CA LYS A 40 -35.56 -13.17 1.68
C LYS A 40 -34.89 -11.80 1.67
N ARG A 41 -35.50 -10.79 2.29
CA ARG A 41 -35.01 -9.40 2.29
C ARG A 41 -33.66 -9.24 2.98
N ASP A 42 -33.44 -9.93 4.10
CA ASP A 42 -32.20 -9.85 4.87
C ASP A 42 -31.26 -11.04 4.64
N GLN A 43 -31.56 -11.88 3.64
CA GLN A 43 -30.71 -12.99 3.21
C GLN A 43 -30.25 -13.87 4.39
N TRP A 44 -31.19 -14.34 5.22
CA TRP A 44 -30.85 -15.06 6.46
C TRP A 44 -30.02 -16.32 6.22
N ASP A 45 -30.19 -16.96 5.07
CA ASP A 45 -29.44 -18.15 4.63
C ASP A 45 -27.99 -17.83 4.31
N GLU A 46 -27.73 -16.66 3.72
CA GLU A 46 -26.41 -16.23 3.25
C GLU A 46 -25.56 -15.63 4.38
N THR A 47 -26.15 -15.37 5.55
CA THR A 47 -25.40 -14.83 6.70
C THR A 47 -24.35 -15.85 7.15
N PRO A 48 -23.03 -15.53 7.16
CA PRO A 48 -21.99 -16.45 7.57
C PRO A 48 -22.13 -16.89 9.04
N PRO A 49 -21.81 -18.15 9.40
CA PRO A 49 -21.94 -18.64 10.78
C PRO A 49 -21.23 -17.76 11.83
N VAL A 50 -20.05 -17.22 11.50
CA VAL A 50 -19.32 -16.34 12.43
C VAL A 50 -20.09 -15.05 12.69
N GLN A 51 -20.69 -14.45 11.66
CA GLN A 51 -21.50 -13.23 11.83
C GLN A 51 -22.74 -13.51 12.70
N ARG A 52 -23.34 -14.70 12.59
CA ARG A 52 -24.46 -15.12 13.46
C ARG A 52 -24.03 -15.21 14.92
N VAL A 53 -22.89 -15.87 15.17
CA VAL A 53 -22.31 -16.02 16.51
C VAL A 53 -21.92 -14.67 17.11
N THR A 54 -21.27 -13.80 16.34
CA THR A 54 -20.90 -12.44 16.78
C THR A 54 -22.11 -11.63 17.22
N GLN A 55 -23.22 -11.66 16.46
CA GLN A 55 -24.44 -10.95 16.85
C GLN A 55 -25.06 -11.50 18.13
N SER A 56 -25.00 -12.82 18.36
CA SER A 56 -25.47 -13.43 19.60
C SER A 56 -24.60 -13.06 20.80
N ILE A 57 -23.27 -13.02 20.61
CA ILE A 57 -22.32 -12.58 21.65
C ILE A 57 -22.55 -11.12 22.01
N ASP A 58 -22.70 -10.24 21.02
CA ASP A 58 -22.94 -8.81 21.22
C ASP A 58 -24.24 -8.54 22.00
N ALA A 59 -25.34 -9.20 21.60
CA ALA A 59 -26.61 -9.09 22.32
C ALA A 59 -26.50 -9.55 23.78
N ARG A 60 -25.71 -10.59 24.07
CA ARG A 60 -25.49 -11.09 25.43
C ARG A 60 -24.61 -10.15 26.25
N LEU A 61 -23.58 -9.57 25.64
CA LEU A 61 -22.73 -8.58 26.28
C LEU A 61 -23.53 -7.34 26.69
N ILE A 62 -24.39 -6.81 25.82
CA ILE A 62 -25.27 -5.67 26.13
C ILE A 62 -26.11 -5.97 27.38
N GLN A 63 -26.79 -7.12 27.41
CA GLN A 63 -27.59 -7.55 28.57
C GLN A 63 -26.78 -7.63 29.88
N LEU A 64 -25.57 -8.21 29.81
CA LEU A 64 -24.70 -8.34 30.98
C LEU A 64 -24.18 -6.98 31.45
N THR A 65 -23.88 -6.06 30.52
CA THR A 65 -23.42 -4.71 30.85
C THR A 65 -24.51 -3.85 31.50
N GLU A 66 -25.76 -4.00 31.08
CA GLU A 66 -26.91 -3.25 31.61
C GLU A 66 -27.43 -3.77 32.96
N LYS A 67 -27.03 -4.97 33.37
CA LYS A 67 -27.42 -5.56 34.67
C LYS A 67 -26.94 -4.69 35.84
N GLN A 68 -27.86 -4.21 36.68
CA GLN A 68 -27.53 -3.32 37.82
C GLN A 68 -26.69 -4.00 38.90
N ASN A 69 -27.08 -5.22 39.32
CA ASN A 69 -26.36 -5.98 40.35
C ASN A 69 -25.54 -7.10 39.71
N LYS A 70 -24.28 -6.80 39.34
CA LYS A 70 -23.36 -7.76 38.74
C LYS A 70 -22.72 -8.64 39.81
N THR A 71 -22.73 -9.94 39.58
CA THR A 71 -22.07 -10.96 40.39
C THR A 71 -20.68 -11.28 39.82
N GLY A 72 -19.82 -11.96 40.60
CA GLY A 72 -18.52 -12.43 40.10
C GLY A 72 -18.64 -13.35 38.86
N GLY A 73 -19.74 -14.09 38.74
CA GLY A 73 -20.04 -14.90 37.56
C GLY A 73 -20.30 -14.05 36.32
N ASP A 74 -21.01 -12.93 36.46
CA ASP A 74 -21.31 -12.04 35.34
C ASP A 74 -20.02 -11.39 34.78
N PHE A 75 -19.10 -10.97 35.65
CA PHE A 75 -17.81 -10.42 35.20
C PHE A 75 -16.97 -11.46 34.43
N LYS A 76 -17.00 -12.73 34.88
CA LYS A 76 -16.30 -13.82 34.20
C LYS A 76 -16.92 -14.13 32.83
N GLU A 77 -18.25 -14.07 32.72
CA GLU A 77 -18.97 -14.24 31.46
C GLU A 77 -18.63 -13.12 30.47
N ILE A 78 -18.63 -11.86 30.92
CA ILE A 78 -18.23 -10.69 30.10
C ILE A 78 -16.80 -10.87 29.58
N ASP A 79 -15.86 -11.25 30.43
CA ASP A 79 -14.45 -11.45 30.05
C ASP A 79 -14.29 -12.60 29.04
N LEU A 80 -14.99 -13.72 29.25
CA LEU A 80 -14.98 -14.86 28.32
C LEU A 80 -15.57 -14.49 26.95
N LEU A 81 -16.72 -13.83 26.93
CA LEU A 81 -17.41 -13.39 25.71
C LEU A 81 -16.58 -12.35 24.95
N THR A 82 -15.95 -11.41 25.65
CA THR A 82 -15.07 -10.39 25.05
C THR A 82 -13.83 -11.03 24.42
N ARG A 83 -13.23 -12.04 25.08
CA ARG A 83 -12.11 -12.81 24.50
C ARG A 83 -12.52 -13.63 23.28
N GLN A 84 -13.71 -14.24 23.31
CA GLN A 84 -14.23 -14.98 22.15
C GLN A 84 -14.51 -14.04 20.97
N LEU A 85 -15.08 -12.87 21.24
CA LEU A 85 -15.29 -11.83 20.23
C LEU A 85 -13.97 -11.39 19.60
N LYS A 86 -12.94 -11.14 20.43
CA LYS A 86 -11.60 -10.80 19.95
C LYS A 86 -10.99 -11.92 19.09
N LYS A 87 -11.10 -13.18 19.50
CA LYS A 87 -10.61 -14.33 18.69
C LYS A 87 -11.35 -14.49 17.36
N LEU A 88 -12.67 -14.25 17.35
CA LEU A 88 -13.46 -14.29 16.11
C LEU A 88 -13.11 -13.12 15.19
N HIS A 89 -12.75 -11.97 15.74
CA HIS A 89 -12.29 -10.80 14.98
C HIS A 89 -10.85 -10.97 14.47
N ASP A 90 -9.94 -11.48 15.29
CA ASP A 90 -8.54 -11.75 14.92
C ASP A 90 -8.42 -12.94 13.93
N GLY A 91 -9.38 -13.86 13.96
CA GLY A 91 -9.43 -15.08 13.14
C GLY A 91 -10.26 -14.98 11.85
N GLN A 92 -10.93 -13.87 11.58
CA GLN A 92 -11.61 -13.61 10.29
C GLN A 92 -10.98 -12.40 9.59
N PRO A 93 -10.61 -12.51 8.31
CA PRO A 93 -10.32 -11.32 7.51
C PRO A 93 -11.62 -10.51 7.37
N ASP A 94 -11.59 -9.25 7.78
CA ASP A 94 -12.73 -8.32 7.80
C ASP A 94 -13.65 -8.42 6.57
N ALA A 95 -14.85 -8.99 6.78
CA ALA A 95 -15.90 -9.12 5.77
C ALA A 95 -16.78 -7.87 5.60
N THR A 96 -16.44 -6.74 6.25
CA THR A 96 -17.10 -5.43 6.05
C THR A 96 -16.34 -4.50 5.10
N ALA A 97 -15.31 -5.00 4.41
CA ALA A 97 -14.67 -4.33 3.28
C ALA A 97 -15.26 -4.78 1.93
N THR A 98 -16.57 -4.62 1.73
CA THR A 98 -17.18 -4.63 0.37
C THR A 98 -16.89 -3.36 -0.43
N GLY A 99 -16.04 -2.47 0.07
CA GLY A 99 -15.20 -1.63 -0.79
C GLY A 99 -13.84 -2.31 -0.92
N LYS A 100 -13.41 -2.62 -2.15
CA LYS A 100 -12.04 -3.03 -2.48
C LYS A 100 -11.02 -2.05 -1.87
N LYS A 101 -10.65 -2.20 -0.59
CA LYS A 101 -9.33 -1.77 -0.11
C LYS A 101 -8.39 -2.89 -0.50
N GLY A 102 -8.10 -2.94 -1.80
CA GLY A 102 -6.89 -3.60 -2.26
C GLY A 102 -5.79 -3.09 -1.35
N ARG A 103 -5.13 -4.00 -0.63
CA ARG A 103 -3.89 -3.76 0.10
C ARG A 103 -3.13 -2.73 -0.73
N ALA A 104 -3.01 -1.48 -0.26
CA ALA A 104 -2.47 -0.40 -1.09
C ALA A 104 -1.19 -0.95 -1.69
N LYS A 105 -1.19 -1.18 -3.01
CA LYS A 105 -0.09 -1.89 -3.65
C LYS A 105 1.13 -1.09 -3.27
N LYS A 106 2.03 -1.65 -2.45
CA LYS A 106 3.29 -0.98 -2.10
C LYS A 106 3.86 -0.52 -3.43
N LEU A 107 3.93 0.79 -3.63
CA LEU A 107 4.42 1.32 -4.89
C LEU A 107 5.84 0.79 -5.04
N LYS A 108 6.08 0.04 -6.12
CA LYS A 108 7.41 -0.49 -6.39
C LYS A 108 8.31 0.69 -6.71
N ASN A 109 9.56 0.63 -6.23
CA ASN A 109 10.57 1.64 -6.53
C ASN A 109 10.08 3.07 -6.24
N HIS A 110 9.47 3.25 -5.07
CA HIS A 110 8.87 4.51 -4.65
C HIS A 110 9.77 5.24 -3.65
N PHE A 111 9.90 6.55 -3.84
CA PHE A 111 10.53 7.45 -2.90
C PHE A 111 9.48 8.43 -2.40
N THR A 112 9.41 8.62 -1.08
CA THR A 112 8.65 9.73 -0.49
C THR A 112 9.42 11.05 -0.63
N PRO A 113 8.78 12.22 -0.58
CA PRO A 113 9.47 13.51 -0.61
C PRO A 113 10.55 13.64 0.46
N GLU A 114 10.32 13.09 1.65
CA GLU A 114 11.29 13.08 2.76
C GLU A 114 12.50 12.22 2.43
N GLN A 115 12.29 11.06 1.81
CA GLN A 115 13.39 10.20 1.33
C GLN A 115 14.19 10.88 0.22
N ILE A 116 13.55 11.62 -0.69
CA ILE A 116 14.23 12.37 -1.75
C ILE A 116 15.09 13.49 -1.15
N ALA A 117 14.55 14.22 -0.17
CA ALA A 117 15.28 15.27 0.54
C ALA A 117 16.50 14.69 1.30
N ALA A 118 16.29 13.62 2.07
CA ALA A 118 17.36 12.94 2.80
C ALA A 118 18.43 12.36 1.85
N LEU A 119 18.02 11.79 0.72
CA LEU A 119 18.94 11.30 -0.31
C LEU A 119 19.80 12.43 -0.86
N ARG A 120 19.17 13.55 -1.22
CA ARG A 120 19.86 14.74 -1.74
C ARG A 120 20.89 15.26 -0.73
N GLU A 121 20.52 15.37 0.54
CA GLU A 121 21.41 15.83 1.61
C GLU A 121 22.63 14.89 1.80
N LYS A 122 22.39 13.57 1.85
CA LYS A 122 23.45 12.56 1.96
C LYS A 122 24.42 12.60 0.77
N ILE A 123 23.91 12.81 -0.43
CA ILE A 123 24.75 12.94 -1.64
C ILE A 123 25.61 14.20 -1.52
N ILE A 124 24.98 15.35 -1.30
CA ILE A 124 25.63 16.68 -1.31
C ILE A 124 26.71 16.78 -0.23
N SER A 125 26.46 16.24 0.96
CA SER A 125 27.41 16.27 2.09
C SER A 125 28.69 15.46 1.85
N ARG A 126 28.66 14.47 0.96
CA ARG A 126 29.81 13.62 0.63
C ARG A 126 30.55 14.04 -0.65
N LEU A 127 30.06 15.06 -1.36
CA LEU A 127 30.69 15.50 -2.59
C LEU A 127 32.04 16.16 -2.31
N GLU A 128 33.07 15.63 -2.95
CA GLU A 128 34.37 16.29 -3.06
C GLU A 128 34.26 17.57 -3.90
N TRP A 129 35.21 18.48 -3.74
CA TRP A 129 35.19 19.80 -4.39
C TRP A 129 34.95 19.75 -5.92
N HIS A 130 35.57 18.78 -6.62
CA HIS A 130 35.41 18.63 -8.07
C HIS A 130 34.03 18.10 -8.46
N GLN A 131 33.44 17.23 -7.63
CA GLN A 131 32.09 16.70 -7.81
C GLN A 131 31.04 17.77 -7.50
N ARG A 132 31.29 18.60 -6.49
CA ARG A 132 30.48 19.78 -6.21
C ARG A 132 30.48 20.75 -7.38
N GLY A 133 31.65 21.00 -8.00
CA GLY A 133 31.74 21.77 -9.23
C GLY A 133 30.86 21.21 -10.36
N TRP A 134 30.81 19.88 -10.54
CA TRP A 134 29.87 19.27 -11.49
C TRP A 134 28.41 19.45 -11.08
N PHE A 135 28.10 19.41 -9.78
CA PHE A 135 26.73 19.54 -9.28
C PHE A 135 26.21 20.96 -9.47
N ASP A 136 27.00 21.96 -9.10
CA ASP A 136 26.66 23.37 -9.23
C ASP A 136 26.51 23.76 -10.72
N SER A 137 27.28 23.11 -11.60
CA SER A 137 27.14 23.29 -13.05
C SER A 137 25.76 22.94 -13.60
N LEU A 138 24.97 22.08 -12.92
CA LEU A 138 23.62 21.72 -13.38
C LEU A 138 22.70 22.94 -13.39
N THR A 139 22.75 23.74 -12.33
CA THR A 139 21.96 24.97 -12.20
C THR A 139 22.38 25.98 -13.26
N LEU A 140 23.69 26.22 -13.38
CA LEU A 140 24.24 27.14 -14.37
C LEU A 140 23.87 26.74 -15.81
N CYS A 141 24.00 25.46 -16.15
CA CYS A 141 23.64 24.96 -17.48
C CYS A 141 22.14 25.13 -17.74
N ARG A 142 21.29 24.84 -16.74
CA ARG A 142 19.83 24.96 -16.86
C ARG A 142 19.42 26.42 -17.10
N GLU A 143 19.95 27.35 -16.30
CA GLU A 143 19.68 28.79 -16.43
C GLU A 143 20.15 29.33 -17.78
N ALA A 144 21.29 28.85 -18.28
CA ALA A 144 21.81 29.19 -19.59
C ALA A 144 21.14 28.43 -20.76
N GLY A 145 20.18 27.55 -20.50
CA GLY A 145 19.54 26.72 -21.53
C GLY A 145 20.45 25.65 -22.17
N ILE A 146 21.61 25.39 -21.58
CA ILE A 146 22.58 24.39 -22.03
C ILE A 146 22.09 22.99 -21.63
N ARG A 147 21.81 22.15 -22.63
CA ARG A 147 21.32 20.77 -22.42
C ARG A 147 22.41 19.72 -22.35
N ASN A 148 23.55 19.98 -23.01
CA ASN A 148 24.62 19.01 -23.17
C ASN A 148 25.85 19.44 -22.36
N ARG A 149 26.40 18.53 -21.56
CA ARG A 149 27.66 18.75 -20.83
C ARG A 149 28.71 17.75 -21.30
N MET A 150 29.86 18.25 -21.74
CA MET A 150 31.02 17.44 -22.11
C MET A 150 32.09 17.62 -21.05
N ILE A 151 32.40 16.56 -20.30
CA ILE A 151 33.25 16.66 -19.10
C ILE A 151 34.59 15.98 -19.35
N LEU A 152 35.64 16.78 -19.45
CA LEU A 152 37.01 16.29 -19.38
C LEU A 152 37.35 15.99 -17.91
N LYS A 153 37.87 14.80 -17.65
CA LYS A 153 38.17 14.35 -16.29
C LYS A 153 39.40 13.45 -16.23
N SER A 154 40.06 13.44 -15.08
CA SER A 154 41.09 12.44 -14.75
C SER A 154 40.47 11.06 -14.45
N ARG A 155 41.33 10.05 -14.29
CA ARG A 155 40.92 8.70 -13.88
C ARG A 155 40.84 8.63 -12.34
N GLN A 156 40.08 7.65 -11.83
CA GLN A 156 40.03 7.30 -10.40
C GLN A 156 39.51 8.40 -9.44
N ILE A 157 38.73 9.37 -9.92
CA ILE A 157 38.17 10.46 -9.11
C ILE A 157 36.68 10.28 -8.73
N GLY A 158 36.18 9.03 -8.74
CA GLY A 158 34.79 8.74 -8.36
C GLY A 158 33.71 9.24 -9.33
N ALA A 159 34.04 9.47 -10.61
CA ALA A 159 33.09 10.00 -11.60
C ALA A 159 31.84 9.12 -11.77
N THR A 160 32.00 7.80 -11.88
CA THR A 160 30.87 6.86 -12.00
C THR A 160 29.94 6.93 -10.78
N TRP A 161 30.51 7.09 -9.58
CA TRP A 161 29.74 7.21 -8.35
C TRP A 161 28.92 8.50 -8.32
N TYR A 162 29.52 9.61 -8.73
CA TYR A 162 28.85 10.89 -8.82
C TYR A 162 27.71 10.88 -9.85
N PHE A 163 27.99 10.53 -11.11
CA PHE A 163 27.00 10.61 -12.18
C PHE A 163 25.84 9.62 -12.02
N ALA A 164 26.07 8.47 -11.37
CA ALA A 164 25.00 7.56 -10.99
C ALA A 164 23.97 8.23 -10.05
N GLN A 165 24.45 8.97 -9.06
CA GLN A 165 23.60 9.66 -8.08
C GLN A 165 22.98 10.94 -8.65
N GLU A 166 23.71 11.68 -9.47
CA GLU A 166 23.16 12.82 -10.21
C GLU A 166 21.97 12.37 -11.06
N ALA A 167 22.13 11.31 -11.84
CA ALA A 167 21.06 10.76 -12.67
C ALA A 167 19.86 10.27 -11.84
N LEU A 168 20.09 9.68 -10.66
CA LEU A 168 19.00 9.31 -9.74
C LEU A 168 18.22 10.56 -9.26
N LEU A 169 18.91 11.62 -8.84
CA LEU A 169 18.27 12.88 -8.44
C LEU A 169 17.51 13.52 -9.60
N MET A 170 18.04 13.45 -10.82
CA MET A 170 17.38 13.92 -12.04
C MET A 170 16.14 13.08 -12.40
N ALA A 171 16.14 11.79 -12.11
CA ALA A 171 14.97 10.93 -12.28
C ALA A 171 13.86 11.19 -11.24
N LEU A 172 14.24 11.70 -10.06
CA LEU A 172 13.34 11.98 -8.94
C LEU A 172 12.79 13.40 -8.92
N ARG A 173 13.27 14.27 -9.81
CA ARG A 173 12.85 15.67 -9.90
C ARG A 173 11.36 15.81 -10.25
N ASP A 174 10.70 16.77 -9.64
CA ASP A 174 9.28 17.08 -9.87
C ASP A 174 9.08 18.19 -10.92
N ASP A 175 10.06 19.08 -11.04
CA ASP A 175 10.17 20.24 -11.95
C ASP A 175 10.37 19.90 -13.44
N VAL A 176 9.54 19.01 -13.99
CA VAL A 176 9.49 18.71 -15.44
C VAL A 176 8.10 18.96 -16.02
N ALA A 177 8.07 19.44 -17.27
CA ALA A 177 6.83 19.64 -17.99
C ALA A 177 6.19 18.31 -18.42
N GLN A 178 7.02 17.31 -18.73
CA GLN A 178 6.57 16.02 -19.24
C GLN A 178 7.25 14.85 -18.50
N PRO A 179 6.53 13.76 -18.17
CA PRO A 179 7.08 12.64 -17.39
C PRO A 179 8.34 12.00 -17.99
N TYR A 180 8.42 11.89 -19.32
CA TYR A 180 9.56 11.28 -20.02
C TYR A 180 10.87 12.07 -19.85
N GLN A 181 10.81 13.35 -19.48
CA GLN A 181 12.01 14.16 -19.22
C GLN A 181 12.79 13.70 -17.97
N ARG A 182 12.21 12.79 -17.18
CA ARG A 182 12.88 12.15 -16.04
C ARG A 182 13.66 10.90 -16.44
N ASN A 183 13.44 10.37 -17.65
CA ASN A 183 14.10 9.16 -18.10
C ASN A 183 15.61 9.35 -18.19
N GLN A 184 16.35 8.34 -17.74
CA GLN A 184 17.81 8.34 -17.73
C GLN A 184 18.33 7.16 -18.54
N ILE A 185 19.26 7.44 -19.45
CA ILE A 185 19.88 6.43 -20.30
C ILE A 185 21.37 6.41 -20.01
N PHE A 186 21.85 5.29 -19.47
CA PHE A 186 23.26 5.03 -19.25
C PHE A 186 23.82 4.26 -20.45
N LEU A 187 24.44 5.00 -21.37
CA LEU A 187 25.16 4.42 -22.50
C LEU A 187 26.64 4.26 -22.13
N SER A 188 27.15 3.03 -22.17
CA SER A 188 28.55 2.73 -21.85
C SER A 188 29.17 1.78 -22.88
N ALA A 189 30.51 1.75 -22.94
CA ALA A 189 31.24 0.89 -23.88
C ALA A 189 30.92 -0.60 -23.72
N SER A 190 30.42 -1.03 -22.56
CA SER A 190 29.81 -2.34 -22.39
C SER A 190 28.60 -2.28 -21.46
N ARG A 191 27.67 -3.22 -21.62
CA ARG A 191 26.51 -3.37 -20.72
C ARG A 191 26.93 -3.59 -19.27
N ARG A 192 28.03 -4.33 -19.04
CA ARG A 192 28.59 -4.56 -17.70
C ARG A 192 29.05 -3.25 -17.04
N GLN A 193 29.58 -2.30 -17.81
CA GLN A 193 29.92 -0.97 -17.29
C GLN A 193 28.66 -0.16 -16.96
N ALA A 194 27.63 -0.20 -17.81
CA ALA A 194 26.35 0.45 -17.52
C ALA A 194 25.71 -0.09 -16.22
N PHE A 195 25.80 -1.41 -15.97
CA PHE A 195 25.33 -2.00 -14.72
C PHE A 195 26.11 -1.58 -13.47
N GLN A 196 27.30 -1.00 -13.58
CA GLN A 196 27.95 -0.38 -12.42
C GLN A 196 27.16 0.83 -11.92
N PHE A 197 26.62 1.66 -12.83
CA PHE A 197 25.73 2.76 -12.45
C PHE A 197 24.49 2.23 -11.74
N LYS A 198 23.88 1.16 -12.26
CA LYS A 198 22.74 0.49 -11.62
C LYS A 198 23.04 0.09 -10.18
N SER A 199 24.17 -0.59 -9.94
CA SER A 199 24.56 -1.01 -8.59
C SER A 199 24.74 0.16 -7.64
N ILE A 200 25.35 1.26 -8.10
CA ILE A 200 25.53 2.47 -7.29
C ILE A 200 24.18 3.12 -6.98
N ILE A 201 23.27 3.21 -7.95
CA ILE A 201 21.91 3.74 -7.77
C ILE A 201 21.13 2.93 -6.73
N GLN A 202 21.20 1.60 -6.81
CA GLN A 202 20.55 0.72 -5.82
C GLN A 202 21.13 0.91 -4.42
N LYS A 203 22.45 1.08 -4.30
CA LYS A 203 23.09 1.38 -3.00
C LYS A 203 22.65 2.72 -2.45
N ALA A 204 22.66 3.78 -3.26
CA ALA A 204 22.23 5.11 -2.85
C ALA A 204 20.74 5.12 -2.40
N ALA A 205 19.87 4.41 -3.12
CA ALA A 205 18.46 4.25 -2.72
C ALA A 205 18.30 3.48 -1.39
N ALA A 206 19.11 2.44 -1.18
CA ALA A 206 19.08 1.66 0.07
C ALA A 206 19.47 2.49 1.29
N GLU A 207 20.28 3.55 1.13
CA GLU A 207 20.62 4.46 2.23
C GLU A 207 19.43 5.28 2.76
N VAL A 208 18.33 5.35 2.01
CA VAL A 208 17.07 6.00 2.43
C VAL A 208 15.93 4.99 2.52
N ASP A 209 16.26 3.73 2.77
CA ASP A 209 15.32 2.61 2.95
C ASP A 209 14.45 2.31 1.71
N VAL A 210 14.96 2.62 0.51
CA VAL A 210 14.29 2.30 -0.75
C VAL A 210 15.00 1.16 -1.48
N GLU A 211 14.34 0.01 -1.58
CA GLU A 211 14.82 -1.13 -2.37
C GLU A 211 14.40 -0.99 -3.84
N LEU A 212 15.37 -0.74 -4.72
CA LEU A 212 15.14 -0.64 -6.16
C LEU A 212 15.26 -2.00 -6.87
N LYS A 213 14.16 -2.43 -7.49
CA LYS A 213 14.05 -3.67 -8.28
C LYS A 213 13.96 -3.38 -9.77
N GLY A 214 14.63 -4.21 -10.55
CA GLY A 214 14.62 -4.14 -12.02
C GLY A 214 15.72 -5.02 -12.58
N GLY A 215 15.45 -5.69 -13.71
CA GLY A 215 16.44 -6.48 -14.44
C GLY A 215 17.30 -5.56 -15.31
N ASP A 216 16.83 -5.31 -16.53
CA ASP A 216 17.56 -4.52 -17.52
C ASP A 216 17.30 -3.02 -17.43
N LYS A 217 16.14 -2.64 -16.87
CA LYS A 217 15.78 -1.27 -16.54
C LYS A 217 15.15 -1.20 -15.16
N ILE A 218 15.18 -0.01 -14.56
CA ILE A 218 14.46 0.31 -13.31
C ILE A 218 13.36 1.30 -13.67
N ILE A 219 12.12 1.01 -13.29
CA ILE A 219 10.99 1.93 -13.44
C ILE A 219 10.63 2.44 -12.05
N LEU A 220 10.71 3.75 -11.85
CA LEU A 220 10.34 4.42 -10.62
C LEU A 220 8.83 4.64 -10.54
N SER A 221 8.30 4.77 -9.33
CA SER A 221 6.85 5.00 -9.13
C SER A 221 6.33 6.29 -9.77
N ASN A 222 7.21 7.27 -10.01
CA ASN A 222 6.89 8.54 -10.66
C ASN A 222 6.90 8.46 -12.20
N GLY A 223 7.06 7.26 -12.76
CA GLY A 223 7.08 6.99 -14.19
C GLY A 223 8.45 7.11 -14.85
N ALA A 224 9.48 7.55 -14.13
CA ALA A 224 10.82 7.67 -14.69
C ALA A 224 11.44 6.28 -14.96
N GLU A 225 12.05 6.13 -16.12
CA GLU A 225 12.77 4.90 -16.50
C GLU A 225 14.28 5.11 -16.50
N LEU A 226 15.02 4.19 -15.88
CA LEU A 226 16.49 4.14 -15.91
C LEU A 226 16.93 2.94 -16.76
N HIS A 227 17.53 3.22 -17.93
CA HIS A 227 17.97 2.23 -18.91
C HIS A 227 19.49 2.06 -18.87
N PHE A 228 19.98 0.81 -18.88
CA PHE A 228 21.41 0.51 -18.80
C PHE A 228 21.88 -0.25 -20.05
N LEU A 229 22.53 0.46 -20.97
CA LEU A 229 22.75 0.02 -22.34
C LEU A 229 24.23 -0.07 -22.72
N GLY A 230 24.55 -0.97 -23.65
CA GLY A 230 25.85 -1.04 -24.33
C GLY A 230 25.87 -0.21 -25.61
N THR A 231 27.05 -0.03 -26.22
CA THR A 231 27.32 0.84 -27.38
C THR A 231 26.72 0.44 -28.72
N SER A 232 25.82 -0.55 -28.84
CA SER A 232 25.25 -0.84 -30.17
C SER A 232 24.31 0.30 -30.60
N ALA A 233 24.50 0.82 -31.82
CA ALA A 233 23.73 1.94 -32.36
C ALA A 233 22.21 1.70 -32.36
N ALA A 234 21.79 0.44 -32.53
CA ALA A 234 20.39 0.02 -32.42
C ALA A 234 19.81 0.19 -31.00
N SER A 235 20.65 0.21 -29.96
CA SER A 235 20.21 0.35 -28.57
C SER A 235 19.85 1.78 -28.21
N ALA A 236 20.29 2.82 -28.92
CA ALA A 236 20.01 4.20 -28.51
C ALA A 236 18.77 4.81 -29.20
N GLN A 237 18.40 4.30 -30.39
CA GLN A 237 17.37 4.92 -31.23
C GLN A 237 15.93 4.71 -30.74
N SER A 238 15.68 3.66 -29.95
CA SER A 238 14.32 3.27 -29.56
C SER A 238 13.84 3.84 -28.22
N TYR A 239 14.66 4.61 -27.51
CA TYR A 239 14.35 5.12 -26.17
C TYR A 239 14.00 6.61 -26.24
N THR A 240 12.99 7.02 -25.47
CA THR A 240 12.43 8.39 -25.44
C THR A 240 12.49 8.96 -24.03
#